data_AF-A0A832LYF5-F1
#
_entry.id   AF-A0A832LYF5-F1
#
_cell.length_a   1.000
_cell.length_b   1.000
_cell.length_c   1.000
_cell.angle_alpha   90.00
_cell.angle_beta   90.00
_cell.angle_gamma   90.00
#
_symmetry.space_group_name_H-M   'P 1'
#
loop_
_entity.id
_entity.type
_entity.pdbx_description
1 polymer ?
#
loop_
_entity_poly.entity_id
_entity_poly.type
_entity_poly.pdbx_seq_one_letter_code
_entity_poly.pdbx_strand_id
1 'polypeptide(L)' 'MKGRIEMPPRERLLISGAELFAQKGFSAVGVREVTDKAGVNVSMTSYYFGGKNGLLKAIYEDFFRKSENN' A
#
# COMPACT_ATOMS: atom_id res chain seq x y z
N MET A 1 -15.10 -6.96 -24.23
CA MET A 1 -13.78 -6.79 -23.59
C MET A 1 -13.80 -7.54 -22.28
N LYS A 2 -13.01 -8.61 -22.10
CA LYS A 2 -12.92 -9.34 -20.82
C LYS A 2 -12.29 -8.39 -19.79
N GLY A 3 -13.02 -8.06 -18.73
CA GLY A 3 -12.53 -7.19 -17.65
C GLY A 3 -11.26 -7.77 -17.06
N ARG A 4 -10.16 -7.00 -17.11
CA ARG A 4 -8.97 -7.33 -16.32
C ARG A 4 -9.41 -7.40 -14.86
N ILE A 5 -9.09 -8.49 -14.17
CA ILE A 5 -9.23 -8.53 -12.72
C ILE A 5 -8.23 -7.51 -12.19
N GLU A 6 -8.70 -6.30 -11.90
CA GLU A 6 -7.88 -5.30 -11.24
C GLU A 6 -7.65 -5.74 -9.81
N MET A 7 -6.38 -5.71 -9.40
CA MET A 7 -5.97 -5.94 -8.02
C MET A 7 -6.79 -5.05 -7.07
N PRO A 8 -7.33 -5.57 -5.95
CA PRO A 8 -8.16 -4.77 -5.04
C PRO A 8 -7.44 -3.51 -4.52
N PRO A 9 -8.17 -2.40 -4.24
CA PRO A 9 -7.56 -1.15 -3.77
C PRO A 9 -6.62 -1.30 -2.57
N ARG A 10 -6.97 -2.16 -1.60
CA ARG A 10 -6.13 -2.46 -0.44
C ARG A 10 -4.76 -3.00 -0.85
N GLU A 11 -4.72 -3.92 -1.80
CA GLU A 11 -3.49 -4.57 -2.25
C GLU A 11 -2.64 -3.62 -3.11
N ARG A 12 -3.28 -2.81 -3.97
CA ARG A 12 -2.59 -1.75 -4.72
C ARG A 12 -1.92 -0.72 -3.82
N LEU A 13 -2.58 -0.32 -2.73
CA LEU A 13 -2.01 0.57 -1.72
C LEU A 13 -0.82 -0.07 -0.99
N LEU A 14 -0.92 -1.35 -0.65
CA LEU A 14 0.16 -2.09 0.04
C LEU A 14 1.42 -2.18 -0.83
N ILE A 15 1.28 -2.55 -2.11
CA ILE A 15 2.40 -2.63 -3.05
C ILE A 15 2.96 -1.23 -3.34
N SER A 16 2.12 -0.26 -3.69
CA SER A 16 2.56 1.09 -4.01
C SER A 16 3.27 1.76 -2.83
N GLY A 17 2.74 1.56 -1.61
CA GLY A 17 3.33 2.04 -0.37
C GLY A 17 4.68 1.38 -0.09
N ALA A 18 4.78 0.06 -0.20
CA ALA A 18 6.03 -0.68 0.00
C ALA A 18 7.13 -0.20 -0.96
N GLU A 19 6.81 -0.05 -2.25
CA GLU A 19 7.76 0.44 -3.25
C GLU A 19 8.22 1.88 -2.95
N LEU A 20 7.29 2.80 -2.66
CA LEU A 20 7.64 4.19 -2.40
C LEU A 20 8.44 4.34 -1.11
N PHE A 21 8.03 3.67 -0.03
CA PHE A 21 8.74 3.73 1.25
C PHE A 21 10.15 3.12 1.14
N ALA A 22 10.32 2.03 0.39
CA ALA A 22 11.65 1.44 0.15
C ALA A 22 12.56 2.35 -0.68
N GLN A 23 12.01 3.05 -1.69
CA GLN A 23 12.80 3.90 -2.59
C GLN A 23 13.18 5.25 -1.98
N LYS A 24 12.28 5.87 -1.21
CA LYS A 24 12.41 7.27 -0.77
C LYS A 24 12.53 7.42 0.76
N GLY A 25 12.31 6.34 1.50
CA GLY A 25 12.17 6.37 2.95
C GLY A 25 10.78 6.82 3.40
N PHE A 26 10.32 6.28 4.53
CA PHE A 26 8.97 6.52 5.05
C PHE A 26 8.65 8.01 5.20
N SER A 27 9.52 8.80 5.82
CA SER A 27 9.25 10.22 6.12
C SER A 27 9.08 11.08 4.88
N ALA A 28 9.73 10.74 3.75
CA ALA A 28 9.70 11.53 2.53
C ALA A 28 8.43 11.33 1.68
N VAL A 29 7.66 10.26 1.92
CA VAL A 29 6.51 9.88 1.08
C VAL A 29 5.20 10.40 1.67
N GLY A 30 4.41 11.12 0.88
CA GLY A 30 3.07 11.59 1.29
C GLY A 30 1.98 10.53 1.07
N VAL A 31 0.87 10.61 1.84
CA VAL A 31 -0.31 9.73 1.62
C VAL A 31 -0.86 9.87 0.20
N ARG A 32 -0.94 11.12 -0.30
CA ARG A 32 -1.44 11.39 -1.65
C ARG A 32 -0.58 10.74 -2.74
N GLU A 33 0.75 10.79 -2.60
CA GLU A 33 1.67 10.16 -3.54
C GLU A 33 1.45 8.65 -3.63
N VAL A 34 1.23 7.99 -2.49
CA VAL A 34 0.89 6.56 -2.45
C VAL A 34 -0.44 6.29 -3.15
N THR A 35 -1.47 7.10 -2.88
CA THR A 35 -2.80 6.88 -3.46
C THR A 35 -2.84 7.17 -4.95
N ASP A 36 -2.06 8.15 -5.40
CA ASP A 36 -1.91 8.49 -6.82
C ASP A 36 -1.22 7.35 -7.56
N LYS A 37 -0.13 6.79 -7.00
CA LYS A 37 0.54 5.61 -7.55
C LYS A 37 -0.35 4.37 -7.56
N ALA A 38 -1.17 4.19 -6.53
CA ALA A 38 -2.10 3.07 -6.42
C ALA A 38 -3.37 3.23 -7.27
N GLY A 39 -3.61 4.41 -7.87
CA GLY A 39 -4.83 4.71 -8.62
C GLY A 39 -6.09 4.59 -7.76
N VAL A 40 -6.09 5.18 -6.56
CA VAL A 40 -7.21 5.14 -5.61
C VAL A 40 -7.48 6.49 -4.97
N ASN A 41 -8.65 6.64 -4.35
CA ASN A 41 -8.97 7.82 -3.57
C ASN A 41 -8.12 7.89 -2.29
N VAL A 42 -7.67 9.09 -1.92
CA VAL A 42 -6.87 9.35 -0.72
C VAL A 42 -7.51 8.81 0.57
N SER A 43 -8.85 8.83 0.68
CA SER A 43 -9.60 8.34 1.83
C SER A 43 -9.42 6.83 2.07
N MET A 44 -9.06 6.07 1.04
CA MET A 44 -8.85 4.63 1.14
C MET A 44 -7.67 4.26 2.04
N THR A 45 -6.65 5.14 2.16
CA THR A 45 -5.54 4.90 3.10
C THR A 45 -6.04 4.92 4.55
N SER A 46 -6.92 5.86 4.89
CA SER A 46 -7.55 5.91 6.22
C SER A 46 -8.51 4.75 6.42
N TYR A 47 -9.34 4.43 5.43
CA TYR A 47 -10.32 3.34 5.51
C TYR A 47 -9.68 1.96 5.73
N TYR A 48 -8.67 1.61 4.94
CA TYR A 48 -8.06 0.27 5.01
C TYR A 48 -6.98 0.14 6.08
N PHE A 49 -6.27 1.24 6.40
CA PHE A 49 -5.05 1.18 7.18
C PHE A 49 -5.00 2.18 8.33
N GLY A 50 -6.02 3.02 8.55
CA GLY A 50 -5.95 4.07 9.55
C GLY A 50 -4.88 5.14 9.24
N GLY A 51 -4.47 5.26 7.98
CA GLY A 51 -3.50 6.25 7.51
C GLY A 51 -2.10 5.68 7.25
N LYS A 52 -1.13 6.57 7.07
CA LYS A 52 0.24 6.24 6.61
C LYS A 52 0.97 5.27 7.53
N ASN A 53 0.87 5.46 8.85
CA ASN A 53 1.53 4.60 9.84
C ASN A 53 0.96 3.18 9.81
N GLY A 54 -0.36 3.03 9.73
CA GLY A 54 -0.94 1.69 9.66
C GLY A 54 -0.73 1.02 8.30
N LEU A 55 -0.53 1.79 7.22
CA LEU A 55 -0.07 1.23 5.95
C LEU A 55 1.34 0.64 6.09
N LEU A 56 2.26 1.35 6.73
CA LEU A 56 3.61 0.82 7.01
C LEU A 56 3.54 -0.44 7.88
N LYS A 57 2.69 -0.45 8.92
CA LYS A 57 2.46 -1.63 9.76
C LYS A 57 1.98 -2.83 8.93
N ALA A 58 0.99 -2.63 8.06
CA ALA A 58 0.45 -3.68 7.20
C ALA A 58 1.49 -4.21 6.20
N ILE A 59 2.39 -3.37 5.70
CA ILE A 59 3.51 -3.79 4.84
C ILE A 59 4.45 -4.72 5.61
N TYR A 60 4.82 -4.37 6.84
CA TYR A 60 5.67 -5.24 7.67
C TYR A 60 4.96 -6.57 8.00
N GLU A 61 3.69 -6.53 8.39
CA GLU A 61 2.89 -7.73 8.65
C GLU A 61 2.82 -8.65 7.41
N ASP A 62 2.63 -8.08 6.22
CA ASP A 62 2.63 -8.85 4.97
C ASP A 62 3.99 -9.49 4.66
N PHE A 63 5.08 -8.76 4.90
CA PHE A 63 6.44 -9.25 4.69
C PHE A 63 6.76 -10.42 5.63
N PHE A 64 6.49 -10.30 6.93
CA PHE A 64 6.74 -11.36 7.91
C PHE A 64 5.89 -12.61 7.65
N ARG A 65 4.61 -12.42 7.30
CA ARG A 65 3.73 -13.54 6.93
C ARG A 65 4.25 -14.32 5.73
N LYS A 66 4.89 -13.66 4.76
CA LYS A 66 5.50 -14.32 3.59
C LYS A 66 6.78 -15.07 3.94
N SER A 67 7.55 -14.58 4.92
CA SER A 67 8.78 -15.28 5.37
C SER A 67 8.51 -16.52 6.22
N GLU A 68 7.35 -16.62 6.88
CA GLU A 68 6.99 -17.78 7.73
C GLU A 68 6.37 -18.96 6.94
N ASN A 69 5.96 -18.73 5.69
CA ASN A 69 5.27 -19.71 4.85
C ASN A 69 6.13 -20.22 3.67
N ASN A 70 7.45 -20.09 3.78
CA ASN A 70 8.43 -20.51 2.77
C ASN A 70 9.53 -21.34 3.42
#